data_AF-A0A2D4LNH5-F1
#
_entry.id   AF-A0A2D4LNH5-F1
#
_cell.length_a   1.000
_cell.length_b   1.000
_cell.length_c   1.000
_cell.angle_alpha   90.00
_cell.angle_beta   90.00
_cell.angle_gamma   90.00
#
_symmetry.space_group_name_H-M   'P 1'
#
loop_
_entity.id
_entity.type
_entity.pdbx_description
1 polymer ?
#
loop_
_entity_poly.entity_id
_entity_poly.type
_entity_poly.pdbx_seq_one_letter_code
_entity_poly.pdbx_strand_id
1 'polypeptide(L)'
;VSGQCLSDLDRENIVITPLSWSDHFLLRLDFLTASPHRREADQIIWYRPRRLMEPERFQTELGPIPEALTHSSVEAQVEAWDRAAAGALDRVVPLWPLIQRG
;
A
#
# COMPACT_ATOMS: atom_id res chain seq x y z
N VAL A 1 22.73 -5.17 -15.72
CA VAL A 1 22.09 -6.23 -14.91
C VAL A 1 20.97 -6.82 -15.73
N SER A 2 21.22 -7.76 -16.66
CA SER A 2 20.17 -8.12 -17.63
C SER A 2 20.44 -9.48 -18.27
N GLY A 3 19.65 -10.50 -17.91
CA GLY A 3 19.67 -11.80 -18.59
C GLY A 3 19.06 -12.93 -17.76
N GLN A 4 19.41 -13.02 -16.47
CA GLN A 4 19.03 -14.14 -15.61
C GLN A 4 17.56 -14.12 -15.16
N CYS A 5 16.95 -12.94 -14.99
CA CYS A 5 15.56 -12.82 -14.53
C CYS A 5 14.54 -13.41 -15.52
N LEU A 6 14.81 -13.33 -16.83
CA LEU A 6 13.90 -13.81 -17.87
C LEU A 6 13.96 -15.33 -18.08
N SER A 7 15.09 -15.98 -17.79
CA SER A 7 15.24 -17.44 -17.88
C SER A 7 14.60 -18.17 -16.72
N ASP A 8 14.49 -17.49 -15.57
CA ASP A 8 14.04 -18.09 -14.32
C ASP A 8 12.53 -17.95 -14.11
N LEU A 9 11.84 -17.21 -14.98
CA LEU A 9 10.39 -17.01 -14.94
C LEU A 9 9.69 -18.16 -15.68
N ASP A 10 8.78 -18.86 -14.99
CA ASP A 10 7.86 -19.78 -15.63
C ASP A 10 6.79 -18.97 -16.36
N ARG A 11 6.95 -18.85 -17.68
CA ARG A 11 6.03 -18.09 -18.53
C ARG A 11 4.76 -18.85 -18.87
N GLU A 12 4.76 -20.17 -18.71
CA GLU A 12 3.61 -21.01 -19.02
C GLU A 12 2.57 -20.97 -17.89
N ASN A 13 3.00 -20.60 -16.68
CA ASN A 13 2.16 -20.53 -15.48
C ASN A 13 1.90 -19.09 -15.00
N ILE A 14 1.86 -18.13 -15.91
CA ILE A 14 1.44 -16.77 -15.58
C ILE A 14 -0.08 -16.77 -15.38
N VAL A 15 -0.51 -16.49 -14.14
CA VAL A 15 -1.94 -16.41 -13.81
C VAL A 15 -2.37 -14.94 -13.76
N ILE A 16 -3.42 -14.63 -14.53
CA ILE A 16 -4.05 -13.31 -14.57
C ILE A 16 -5.45 -13.43 -14.00
N THR A 17 -5.70 -12.75 -12.87
CA THR A 17 -6.99 -12.82 -12.18
C THR A 17 -7.63 -11.43 -12.13
N PRO A 18 -8.88 -11.26 -12.61
CA PRO A 18 -9.60 -10.01 -12.44
C PRO A 18 -9.90 -9.75 -10.97
N LEU A 19 -9.79 -8.50 -10.53
CA LEU A 19 -10.15 -8.08 -9.18
C LEU A 19 -11.53 -7.45 -9.20
N SER A 20 -12.50 -7.99 -8.45
CA SER A 20 -13.89 -7.52 -8.48
C SER A 20 -14.09 -6.11 -7.93
N TRP A 21 -13.09 -5.57 -7.24
CA TRP A 21 -13.13 -4.28 -6.55
C TRP A 21 -12.23 -3.22 -7.21
N SER A 22 -11.61 -3.54 -8.35
CA SER A 22 -10.70 -2.66 -9.07
C SER A 22 -10.85 -2.87 -10.58
N ASP A 23 -10.54 -1.85 -11.35
CA ASP A 23 -10.35 -1.93 -12.81
C ASP A 23 -9.02 -2.59 -13.21
N HIS A 24 -8.20 -3.00 -12.24
CA HIS A 24 -6.91 -3.65 -12.44
C HIS A 24 -7.00 -5.18 -12.35
N PHE A 25 -6.03 -5.86 -12.96
CA PHE A 25 -5.84 -7.32 -12.87
C PHE A 25 -4.67 -7.66 -11.95
N LEU A 26 -4.81 -8.75 -11.19
CA LEU A 26 -3.71 -9.33 -10.44
C LEU A 26 -2.88 -10.23 -11.37
N LEU A 27 -1.58 -9.94 -11.48
CA LEU A 27 -0.59 -10.75 -12.18
C LEU A 27 0.20 -11.57 -11.16
N ARG A 28 0.12 -12.90 -11.25
CA ARG A 28 0.95 -13.82 -10.46
C ARG A 28 2.01 -14.44 -11.36
N LEU A 29 3.26 -14.29 -10.94
CA LEU A 29 4.44 -14.82 -11.63
C LEU A 29 5.10 -15.87 -10.73
N ASP A 30 5.31 -17.07 -11.25
CA ASP A 30 6.04 -18.12 -10.56
C ASP A 30 7.47 -18.16 -11.11
N PHE A 31 8.48 -18.03 -10.22
CA PHE A 31 9.89 -18.12 -10.57
C PHE A 31 10.42 -19.51 -10.17
N LEU A 32 11.16 -20.14 -11.08
CA LEU A 32 11.74 -21.48 -10.91
C LEU A 32 12.96 -21.50 -9.99
N THR A 33 13.51 -20.33 -9.62
CA THR A 33 14.64 -20.24 -8.72
C THR A 33 14.21 -20.43 -7.26
N ALA A 34 15.01 -21.22 -6.52
CA ALA A 34 14.93 -21.26 -5.06
C ALA A 34 15.06 -19.82 -4.54
N SER A 35 14.23 -19.48 -3.55
CA SER A 35 14.04 -18.12 -3.02
C SER A 35 15.30 -17.24 -3.13
N PRO A 36 15.19 -15.99 -3.63
CA PRO A 36 16.34 -15.11 -3.89
C PRO A 36 17.17 -14.75 -2.64
N HIS A 37 16.89 -15.34 -1.49
CA HIS A 37 17.59 -15.16 -0.21
C HIS A 37 19.02 -15.68 -0.17
N ARG A 38 19.57 -16.26 -1.26
CA ARG A 38 20.91 -16.86 -1.24
C ARG A 38 21.83 -16.33 -2.34
N ARG A 39 22.02 -15.02 -2.40
CA ARG A 39 23.30 -14.48 -2.87
C ARG A 39 24.05 -13.94 -1.65
N GLU A 40 25.24 -14.49 -1.41
CA GLU A 40 26.27 -13.99 -0.47
C GLU A 40 26.81 -12.60 -0.83
N ALA A 41 26.00 -11.76 -1.50
CA ALA A 41 26.33 -10.41 -1.89
C ALA A 41 25.19 -9.49 -1.40
N ASP A 42 25.55 -8.72 -0.38
CA ASP A 42 24.80 -7.64 0.26
C ASP A 42 23.64 -8.04 1.19
N GLN A 43 23.64 -7.43 2.38
CA GLN A 43 22.55 -7.54 3.36
C GLN A 43 21.23 -7.24 2.66
N ILE A 44 20.26 -8.15 2.79
CA ILE A 44 18.88 -7.90 2.35
C ILE A 44 18.39 -6.66 3.10
N ILE A 45 18.26 -5.53 2.39
CA ILE A 45 17.61 -4.33 2.92
C ILE A 45 16.12 -4.61 2.94
N TRP A 46 15.63 -5.11 4.06
CA TRP A 46 14.20 -5.21 4.32
C TRP A 46 13.65 -3.79 4.51
N TYR A 47 13.14 -3.18 3.44
CA TYR A 47 12.28 -2.01 3.58
C TYR A 47 10.92 -2.49 4.06
N ARG A 48 10.81 -2.70 5.38
CA ARG A 48 9.52 -2.76 6.05
C ARG A 48 9.08 -1.30 6.16
N PRO A 49 8.02 -0.84 5.47
CA PRO A 49 7.43 0.45 5.80
C PRO A 49 6.85 0.28 7.20
N ARG A 50 7.66 0.57 8.23
CA ARG A 50 7.27 0.42 9.64
C ARG A 50 6.13 1.36 10.02
N ARG A 51 5.67 2.21 9.09
CA ARG A 51 4.82 3.38 9.30
C ARG A 51 4.04 3.76 8.03
N LEU A 52 3.52 2.81 7.25
CA LEU A 52 2.61 3.18 6.16
C LEU A 52 1.34 3.84 6.71
N MET A 53 0.92 3.39 7.90
CA MET A 53 -0.02 4.08 8.77
C MET A 53 0.47 3.90 10.21
N GLU A 54 0.64 5.00 10.95
CA GLU A 54 0.81 4.98 12.40
C GLU A 54 -0.60 5.00 13.01
N PRO A 55 -1.21 3.86 13.37
CA PRO A 55 -2.64 3.80 13.68
C PRO A 55 -3.01 4.64 14.92
N GLU A 56 -2.14 4.71 15.92
CA GLU A 56 -2.35 5.55 17.10
C GLU A 56 -2.29 7.04 16.75
N ARG A 57 -1.36 7.41 15.85
CA ARG A 57 -1.25 8.78 15.35
C ARG A 57 -2.44 9.14 14.45
N PHE A 58 -2.90 8.21 13.62
CA PHE A 58 -4.09 8.38 12.81
C PHE A 58 -5.33 8.60 13.66
N GLN A 59 -5.53 7.80 14.71
CA GLN A 59 -6.62 8.01 15.67
C GLN A 59 -6.52 9.38 16.36
N THR A 60 -5.30 9.82 16.69
CA THR A 60 -5.06 11.14 17.28
C THR A 60 -5.41 12.27 16.31
N GLU A 61 -5.00 12.18 15.05
CA GLU A 61 -5.25 13.20 14.01
C GLU A 61 -6.70 13.22 13.51
N LEU A 62 -7.36 12.05 13.50
CA LEU A 62 -8.78 11.92 13.18
C LEU A 62 -9.65 12.63 14.22
N GLY A 63 -9.22 12.60 15.48
CA GLY A 63 -9.92 13.22 16.59
C GLY A 63 -11.26 12.55 16.92
N PRO A 64 -12.01 13.10 17.89
CA PRO A 64 -13.34 12.61 18.22
C PRO A 64 -14.33 12.91 17.08
N ILE A 65 -15.31 12.02 16.88
CA ILE A 65 -16.42 12.28 15.97
C ILE A 65 -17.19 13.50 16.49
N PRO A 66 -17.38 14.57 15.69
CA PRO A 66 -18.07 15.75 16.16
C PRO A 66 -19.52 15.43 16.58
N GLU A 67 -19.88 15.75 17.83
CA GLU A 67 -21.23 15.57 18.36
C GLU A 67 -22.30 16.33 17.55
N ALA A 68 -21.89 17.39 16.85
CA ALA A 68 -22.73 18.14 15.92
C ALA A 68 -23.29 17.28 14.76
N LEU A 69 -22.68 16.11 14.47
CA LEU A 69 -23.14 15.17 13.45
C LEU A 69 -24.27 14.24 13.93
N THR A 70 -24.56 14.20 15.23
CA THR A 70 -25.54 13.27 15.83
C THR A 70 -26.98 13.51 15.34
N HIS A 71 -27.27 14.70 14.79
CA HIS A 71 -28.58 15.09 14.27
C HIS A 71 -28.59 15.36 12.76
N SER A 72 -27.51 15.07 12.04
CA SER A 72 -27.43 15.25 10.58
C SER A 72 -27.87 14.00 9.83
N SER A 73 -28.17 14.14 8.53
CA SER A 73 -28.47 13.00 7.66
C SER A 73 -27.27 12.07 7.52
N VAL A 74 -27.51 10.80 7.20
CA VAL A 74 -26.44 9.80 6.97
C VAL A 74 -25.44 10.29 5.92
N GLU A 75 -25.91 10.92 4.85
CA GLU A 75 -25.06 11.48 3.79
C GLU A 75 -24.12 12.57 4.32
N ALA A 76 -24.63 13.49 5.14
CA ALA A 76 -23.83 14.53 5.77
C ALA A 76 -22.83 13.95 6.80
N GLN A 77 -23.18 12.85 7.46
CA GLN A 77 -22.27 12.15 8.36
C GLN A 77 -21.12 11.48 7.60
N VAL A 78 -21.42 10.83 6.48
CA VAL A 78 -20.41 10.18 5.61
C VAL A 78 -19.46 11.22 5.03
N GLU A 79 -19.96 12.33 4.48
CA GLU A 79 -19.11 13.37 3.90
C GLU A 79 -18.17 14.01 4.95
N ALA A 80 -18.68 14.24 6.16
CA ALA A 80 -17.88 14.77 7.25
C ALA A 80 -16.78 13.78 7.69
N TRP A 81 -17.10 12.49 7.73
CA TRP A 81 -16.15 11.43 8.04
C TRP A 81 -15.06 11.29 6.97
N ASP A 82 -15.44 11.27 5.69
CA ASP A 82 -14.50 11.17 4.58
C ASP A 82 -13.52 12.35 4.58
N ARG A 83 -14.02 13.56 4.84
CA ARG A 83 -13.19 14.77 4.95
C ARG A 83 -12.21 14.68 6.12
N ALA A 84 -12.66 14.24 7.29
CA ALA A 84 -11.82 14.09 8.48
C ALA A 84 -10.75 13.00 8.28
N ALA A 85 -11.15 11.84 7.75
CA ALA A 85 -10.26 10.73 7.46
C ALA A 85 -9.20 11.10 6.43
N ALA A 86 -9.59 11.78 5.33
CA ALA A 86 -8.64 12.26 4.33
C ALA A 86 -7.62 13.24 4.94
N GLY A 87 -8.07 14.19 5.78
CA GLY A 87 -7.19 15.13 6.45
C GLY A 87 -6.24 14.48 7.46
N ALA A 88 -6.68 13.44 8.16
CA ALA A 88 -5.84 12.66 9.07
C ALA A 88 -4.80 11.82 8.30
N LEU A 89 -5.20 11.23 7.16
CA LEU A 89 -4.29 10.49 6.29
C LEU A 89 -3.19 11.39 5.74
N ASP A 90 -3.50 12.60 5.26
CA ASP A 90 -2.52 13.55 4.73
C ASP A 90 -1.42 13.91 5.76
N ARG A 91 -1.76 13.92 7.06
CA ARG A 91 -0.81 14.22 8.14
C ARG A 91 0.03 13.01 8.55
N VAL A 92 -0.54 11.81 8.49
CA VAL A 92 0.09 10.58 9.00
C VAL A 92 0.89 9.85 7.94
N VAL A 93 0.44 9.88 6.69
CA VAL A 93 1.13 9.22 5.59
C VAL A 93 2.45 9.94 5.37
N PRO A 94 3.60 9.25 5.40
CA PRO A 94 4.86 9.87 5.05
C PRO A 94 4.77 10.41 3.62
N LEU A 95 5.19 11.67 3.42
CA LEU A 95 5.39 12.22 2.07
C LEU A 95 6.22 11.20 1.28
N TRP A 96 5.60 10.62 0.27
CA TRP A 96 6.18 9.56 -0.55
C TRP A 96 7.64 9.88 -0.89
N PRO A 97 8.63 9.02 -0.53
CA PRO A 97 10.02 9.27 -0.90
C PRO A 97 10.33 8.94 -2.37
N LEU A 98 9.32 8.78 -3.22
CA LEU A 98 9.54 8.46 -4.64
C LEU A 98 10.03 9.63 -5.49
N ILE A 99 10.22 10.82 -4.93
CA ILE A 99 10.98 11.87 -5.62
C ILE A 99 12.46 11.60 -5.37
N GLN A 100 13.07 10.76 -6.21
CA GLN A 100 14.51 10.81 -6.41
C GLN A 100 14.84 12.23 -6.89
N ARG A 101 15.42 13.05 -6.01
CA ARG A 101 16.21 14.20 -6.47
C ARG A 101 17.43 13.63 -7.16
N GLY A 102 17.54 13.91 -8.46
CA GLY A 102 18.73 13.63 -9.25
C GLY A 102 19.94 14.45 -8.81
#